data_AF-A0A1Y3MUC0-F1
#
_entry.id   AF-A0A1Y3MUC0-F1
#
_cell.length_a   1.000
_cell.length_b   1.000
_cell.length_c   1.000
_cell.angle_alpha   90.00
_cell.angle_beta   90.00
_cell.angle_gamma   90.00
#
_symmetry.space_group_name_H-M   'P 1'
#
loop_
_entity.id
_entity.type
_entity.pdbx_description
1 polymer ?
#
loop_
_entity_poly.entity_id
_entity_poly.type
_entity_poly.pdbx_seq_one_letter_code
_entity_poly.pdbx_strand_id
1 'polypeptide(L)'
;MLRQKCTTDQKILEWSLRDLISVHFMLANKFLSDDRYSNSVWASVTEKDLDEMNHLEKKSLEILQFNLNVHEDEFKIWEKSI
;
A
#
# COMPACT_ATOMS: atom_id res chain seq x y z
N MET A 1 9.91 -12.45 -18.19
CA MET A 1 8.48 -12.80 -18.18
C MET A 1 8.19 -13.60 -16.92
N LEU A 2 7.93 -12.92 -15.79
CA LEU A 2 7.54 -13.54 -14.52
C LEU A 2 6.17 -12.96 -14.10
N ARG A 3 5.13 -13.25 -14.88
CA ARG A 3 3.75 -13.11 -14.39
C ARG A 3 3.46 -14.34 -13.53
N GLN A 4 3.95 -14.33 -12.29
CA GLN A 4 3.38 -15.23 -11.29
C GLN A 4 1.94 -14.78 -11.10
N LYS A 5 1.01 -15.68 -11.43
CA LYS A 5 -0.39 -15.55 -11.05
C LYS A 5 -0.40 -15.43 -9.53
N CYS A 6 -0.71 -14.24 -9.02
CA CYS A 6 -1.04 -14.05 -7.61
C CYS A 6 -2.25 -14.95 -7.36
N THR A 7 -1.96 -16.14 -6.83
CA THR A 7 -2.98 -17.11 -6.47
C THR A 7 -3.52 -16.53 -5.18
N THR A 8 -4.66 -15.83 -5.29
CA THR A 8 -5.27 -15.05 -4.22
C THR A 8 -5.24 -15.85 -2.92
N ASP A 9 -4.32 -15.48 -2.03
CA ASP A 9 -4.32 -15.97 -0.66
C ASP A 9 -5.69 -15.55 -0.08
N GLN A 10 -6.54 -16.53 0.25
CA GLN A 10 -7.86 -16.28 0.83
C GLN A 10 -7.82 -15.38 2.08
N LYS A 11 -6.65 -15.18 2.69
CA LYS A 11 -6.39 -14.25 3.79
C LYS A 11 -6.43 -12.76 3.44
N ILE A 12 -6.33 -12.36 2.17
CA ILE A 12 -6.44 -10.94 1.79
C ILE A 12 -7.82 -10.37 2.19
N LEU A 13 -8.84 -11.22 2.30
CA LEU A 13 -10.20 -10.85 2.71
C LEU A 13 -10.37 -10.63 4.22
N GLU A 14 -9.35 -10.86 5.06
CA GLU A 14 -9.44 -10.69 6.52
C GLU A 14 -9.04 -9.30 7.01
N TRP A 15 -8.45 -8.45 6.15
CA TRP A 15 -8.00 -7.13 6.58
C TRP A 15 -9.14 -6.13 6.70
N SER A 16 -9.09 -5.34 7.77
CA SER A 16 -10.07 -4.29 7.99
C SER A 16 -9.84 -3.13 7.02
N LEU A 17 -10.88 -2.33 6.79
CA LEU A 17 -10.76 -1.09 6.01
C LEU A 17 -9.69 -0.16 6.60
N ARG A 18 -9.52 -0.15 7.92
CA ARG A 18 -8.48 0.62 8.61
C ARG A 18 -7.09 0.17 8.15
N ASP A 19 -6.86 -1.14 8.07
CA ASP A 19 -5.57 -1.70 7.65
C ASP A 19 -5.25 -1.32 6.20
N LEU A 20 -6.25 -1.42 5.32
CA LEU A 20 -6.13 -1.04 3.92
C LEU A 20 -5.81 0.45 3.77
N ILE A 21 -6.54 1.34 4.43
CA ILE A 21 -6.28 2.78 4.35
C ILE A 21 -4.88 3.09 4.88
N SER A 22 -4.53 2.54 6.05
CA SER A 22 -3.23 2.77 6.68
C SER A 22 -2.06 2.33 5.81
N VAL A 23 -2.10 1.12 5.24
CA VAL A 23 -0.99 0.63 4.40
C VAL A 23 -0.87 1.42 3.10
N HIS A 24 -1.98 1.83 2.47
CA HIS A 24 -1.91 2.62 1.23
C HIS A 24 -1.42 4.05 1.49
N PHE A 25 -1.75 4.65 2.63
CA PHE A 25 -1.20 5.95 3.04
C PHE A 25 0.30 5.87 3.32
N MET A 26 0.73 4.80 4.00
CA MET A 26 2.15 4.52 4.20
C MET A 26 2.89 4.37 2.87
N LEU A 27 2.35 3.58 1.93
CA LEU A 27 2.94 3.38 0.61
C LEU A 27 3.06 4.69 -0.16
N ALA A 28 2.01 5.51 -0.16
CA ALA A 28 2.03 6.82 -0.82
C ALA A 28 3.10 7.73 -0.21
N ASN A 29 3.19 7.83 1.13
CA ASN A 29 4.23 8.61 1.80
C ASN A 29 5.64 8.12 1.46
N LYS A 30 5.86 6.81 1.46
CA LYS A 30 7.17 6.22 1.13
C LYS A 30 7.58 6.38 -0.33
N PHE A 31 6.60 6.52 -1.23
CA PHE A 31 6.82 6.67 -2.66
C PHE A 31 7.02 8.13 -3.07
N LEU A 32 6.26 9.06 -2.49
CA LEU A 32 6.25 10.47 -2.87
C LEU A 32 7.22 11.35 -2.09
N SER A 33 7.53 10.99 -0.84
CA SER A 33 8.36 11.81 0.04
C SER A 33 9.76 11.22 0.20
N ASP A 34 10.79 12.06 0.02
CA ASP A 34 12.18 11.70 0.34
C ASP A 34 12.36 11.48 1.86
N ASP A 35 11.69 12.29 2.67
CA ASP A 35 11.63 12.17 4.13
C ASP A 35 10.53 11.19 4.56
N ARG A 36 10.80 9.89 4.37
CA ARG A 36 9.83 8.82 4.66
C ARG A 36 10.02 8.18 6.04
N TYR A 37 8.92 7.90 6.72
CA TYR A 37 8.90 7.13 7.96
C TYR A 37 9.10 5.63 7.71
N SER A 38 9.76 4.95 8.67
CA SER A 38 9.96 3.49 8.66
C SER A 38 8.68 2.73 9.00
N ASN A 39 8.65 1.43 8.70
CA ASN A 39 7.52 0.56 9.07
C ASN A 39 7.29 0.48 10.57
N SER A 40 8.33 0.64 11.39
CA SER A 40 8.16 0.66 12.86
C SER A 40 7.36 1.87 13.33
N VAL A 41 7.55 3.04 12.69
CA VAL A 41 6.75 4.23 12.98
C VAL A 41 5.31 4.03 12.55
N TRP A 42 5.09 3.52 11.34
CA TRP A 42 3.73 3.25 10.85
C TRP A 42 3.01 2.19 11.69
N ALA A 43 3.69 1.10 12.06
CA ALA A 43 3.17 0.07 12.95
C ALA A 43 2.76 0.67 14.31
N SER A 44 3.61 1.54 14.88
CA SER A 44 3.29 2.23 16.14
C SER A 44 2.07 3.15 16.03
N VAL A 45 1.93 3.92 14.95
CA VAL A 45 0.81 4.85 14.75
C VAL A 45 -0.50 4.12 14.49
N THR A 46 -0.44 2.94 13.87
CA THR A 46 -1.63 2.13 13.56
C THR A 46 -1.94 1.08 14.61
N GLU A 47 -1.18 1.05 15.72
CA GLU A 47 -1.30 0.05 16.79
C GLU A 47 -1.22 -1.40 16.25
N LYS A 48 -0.22 -1.65 15.40
CA LYS A 48 0.05 -2.95 14.79
C LYS A 48 1.41 -3.50 15.19
N ASP A 49 1.53 -4.82 15.10
CA ASP A 49 2.83 -5.45 15.14
C ASP A 49 3.63 -5.11 13.88
N LEU A 50 4.95 -4.95 14.05
CA LEU A 50 5.85 -4.61 12.94
C LEU A 50 5.79 -5.67 11.83
N ASP A 51 5.72 -6.95 12.20
CA ASP A 51 5.65 -8.06 11.23
C ASP A 51 4.34 -8.04 10.44
N GLU A 52 3.23 -7.68 11.08
CA GLU A 52 1.95 -7.49 10.38
C GLU A 52 2.01 -6.30 9.41
N MET A 53 2.61 -5.18 9.82
CA MET A 53 2.79 -4.01 8.95
C MET A 53 3.67 -4.33 7.74
N ASN A 54 4.77 -5.07 7.96
CA ASN A 54 5.64 -5.54 6.89
C ASN A 54 4.89 -6.48 5.93
N HIS A 55 4.06 -7.37 6.46
CA HIS A 55 3.25 -8.29 5.65
C HIS A 55 2.21 -7.55 4.81
N LEU A 56 1.49 -6.59 5.43
CA LEU A 56 0.56 -5.69 4.76
C LEU A 56 1.22 -4.96 3.60
N GLU A 57 2.38 -4.32 3.85
CA GLU A 57 3.12 -3.60 2.82
C GLU A 57 3.43 -4.48 1.61
N LYS A 58 4.06 -5.63 1.86
CA LYS A 58 4.50 -6.54 0.81
C LYS A 58 3.33 -7.01 -0.05
N LYS A 59 2.25 -7.42 0.58
CA LYS A 59 1.05 -7.93 -0.10
C LYS A 59 0.31 -6.82 -0.85
N SER A 60 0.20 -5.61 -0.30
CA SER A 60 -0.34 -4.45 -1.02
C SER A 60 0.49 -4.12 -2.26
N LEU A 61 1.82 -4.17 -2.18
CA LEU A 61 2.70 -3.99 -3.33
C LEU A 61 2.52 -5.09 -4.39
N GLU A 62 2.36 -6.35 -3.97
CA GLU A 62 2.07 -7.48 -4.86
C GLU A 62 0.74 -7.27 -5.59
N ILE A 63 -0.32 -6.84 -4.89
CA ILE A 63 -1.65 -6.56 -5.46
C ILE A 63 -1.58 -5.42 -6.47
N LEU A 64 -0.87 -4.33 -6.13
CA LEU A 64 -0.67 -3.18 -7.02
C LEU A 64 0.34 -3.48 -8.15
N GLN A 65 0.94 -4.67 -8.17
CA GLN A 65 2.02 -5.04 -9.10
C GLN A 65 3.17 -4.01 -9.11
N PHE A 66 3.44 -3.40 -7.95
CA PHE A 66 4.39 -2.29 -7.77
C PHE A 66 4.10 -1.04 -8.63
N ASN A 67 2.90 -0.92 -9.21
CA ASN A 67 2.49 0.24 -9.98
C ASN A 67 1.92 1.33 -9.05
N LEU A 68 2.81 2.01 -8.32
CA LEU A 68 2.47 3.09 -7.39
C LEU A 68 2.42 4.47 -8.06
N ASN A 69 3.04 4.61 -9.23
CA ASN A 69 3.13 5.89 -9.92
C ASN A 69 1.78 6.24 -10.55
N VAL A 70 1.25 7.41 -10.20
CA VAL A 70 0.12 8.01 -10.90
C VAL A 70 0.67 9.10 -11.80
N HIS A 71 0.45 8.98 -13.10
CA HIS A 71 0.90 10.00 -14.05
C HIS A 71 0.08 11.29 -13.88
N GLU A 72 0.70 12.44 -14.17
CA GLU A 72 0.06 13.75 -14.04
C GLU A 72 -1.27 13.84 -14.82
N ASP A 73 -1.33 13.25 -16.01
CA ASP A 73 -2.56 13.21 -16.82
C ASP A 73 -3.67 12.40 -16.14
N GLU A 74 -3.34 11.25 -15.57
CA GLU A 74 -4.27 10.41 -14.82
C GLU A 74 -4.76 11.12 -13.55
N PHE A 75 -3.85 11.77 -12.83
CA PHE A 75 -4.17 12.57 -11.66
C PHE A 75 -5.12 13.73 -12.00
N LYS A 76 -4.85 14.49 -13.07
CA LYS A 76 -5.72 15.59 -13.54
C LYS A 76 -7.11 15.13 -13.98
N ILE A 77 -7.22 13.92 -14.53
CA ILE A 77 -8.51 13.33 -14.88
C ILE A 77 -9.29 12.99 -13.61
N TRP A 78 -8.63 12.35 -12.64
CA TRP A 78 -9.24 12.01 -11.35
C TRP A 78 -9.69 13.27 -10.59
N GLU A 79 -8.85 14.31 -10.54
CA GLU A 79 -9.14 15.58 -9.84
C GLU A 79 -10.40 16.27 -10.39
N LYS A 80 -10.69 16.13 -11.69
CA LYS A 80 -11.91 16.69 -12.31
C LYS A 80 -13.16 15.84 -12.08
N SER A 81 -13.00 14.61 -11.59
CA SER A 81 -14.09 13.64 -11.41
C SER A 81 -14.70 13.65 -10.01
N ILE A 82 -14.04 14.32 -9.07
CA ILE A 82 -14.47 14.57 -7.68
C ILE A 82 -15.08 15.96 -7.55
#